data_AF-A0A5E4KQ64-F1
#
_entry.id   AF-A0A5E4KQ64-F1
#
_cell.length_a   1.000
_cell.length_b   1.000
_cell.length_c   1.000
_cell.angle_alpha   90.00
_cell.angle_beta   90.00
_cell.angle_gamma   90.00
#
_symmetry.space_group_name_H-M   'P 1'
#
loop_
_entity.id
_entity.type
_entity.pdbx_description
1 polymer ?
#
loop_
_entity_poly.entity_id
_entity_poly.type
_entity_poly.pdbx_seq_one_letter_code
_entity_poly.pdbx_strand_id
1 'polypeptide(L)'
;MPEDILTPVMAFIYTIGHGIGGIIAGFIQSFSGVAIPQTIVDAIGLLVILTIFLGIAEVAKKAIWIIVAVGWVLIILRIAILMIR
;
A
#
# COMPACT_ATOMS: atom_id res chain seq x y z
N MET A 1 22.83 20.98 2.34
CA MET A 1 22.77 19.55 2.68
C MET A 1 21.50 19.05 2.03
N PRO A 2 21.52 18.08 1.09
CA PRO A 2 20.27 17.58 0.54
C PRO A 2 19.53 16.97 1.73
N GLU A 3 18.48 17.64 2.15
CA GLU A 3 17.60 17.17 3.20
C GLU A 3 17.10 15.81 2.72
N ASP A 4 17.56 14.73 3.35
CA ASP A 4 17.22 13.37 2.98
C ASP A 4 15.71 13.22 3.12
N ILE A 5 14.99 13.37 2.01
CA ILE A 5 13.52 13.28 1.89
C ILE A 5 13.00 11.97 2.52
N LEU A 6 13.85 10.95 2.59
CA LEU A 6 13.60 9.70 3.28
C LEU A 6 13.30 9.89 4.78
N THR A 7 13.98 10.81 5.47
CA THR A 7 13.80 11.05 6.91
C THR A 7 12.39 11.55 7.26
N PRO A 8 11.86 12.63 6.65
CA PRO A 8 10.49 13.08 6.92
C PRO A 8 9.44 12.06 6.46
N VAL A 9 9.70 11.31 5.38
CA VAL A 9 8.80 10.24 4.92
C VAL A 9 8.74 9.09 5.93
N MET A 10 9.89 8.63 6.42
CA MET A 10 9.95 7.59 7.46
C MET A 10 9.32 8.06 8.76
N ALA A 11 9.54 9.32 9.16
CA ALA A 11 8.90 9.90 10.34
C ALA A 11 7.38 9.98 10.19
N PHE A 12 6.87 10.32 9.00
CA PHE A 12 5.45 10.33 8.69
C PHE A 12 4.84 8.92 8.77
N ILE A 13 5.49 7.93 8.13
CA ILE A 13 5.07 6.53 8.17
C ILE A 13 5.04 6.02 9.61
N TYR A 14 6.08 6.30 10.39
CA TYR A 14 6.14 5.91 11.81
C TYR A 14 5.02 6.58 12.62
N THR A 15 4.77 7.88 12.43
CA THR A 15 3.74 8.63 13.15
C THR A 15 2.35 8.05 12.89
N ILE A 16 2.02 7.77 11.62
CA ILE A 16 0.75 7.14 11.25
C ILE A 16 0.68 5.71 11.80
N GLY A 17 1.77 4.95 11.68
CA GLY A 17 1.83 3.56 12.12
C GLY A 17 1.60 3.45 13.62
N HIS A 18 2.33 4.22 14.41
CA HIS A 18 2.17 4.29 15.85
C HIS A 18 0.75 4.72 16.25
N GLY A 19 0.19 5.72 15.56
CA GLY A 19 -1.19 6.17 15.81
C GLY A 19 -2.23 5.07 15.56
N ILE A 20 -2.17 4.42 14.40
CA ILE A 20 -3.08 3.32 14.04
C ILE A 20 -2.89 2.12 14.95
N GLY A 21 -1.64 1.74 15.22
CA GLY A 21 -1.26 0.68 16.15
C GLY A 21 -1.82 0.95 17.55
N GLY A 22 -1.72 2.19 18.03
CA GLY A 22 -2.24 2.63 19.32
C GLY A 22 -3.76 2.50 19.42
N ILE A 23 -4.49 2.88 18.37
CA ILE A 23 -5.95 2.74 18.32
C ILE A 23 -6.34 1.26 18.41
N ILE A 24 -5.72 0.41 17.59
CA ILE A 24 -6.03 -1.02 17.54
C ILE A 24 -5.64 -1.71 18.84
N ALA A 25 -4.43 -1.45 19.35
CA ALA A 25 -3.98 -2.00 20.61
C ALA A 25 -4.85 -1.51 21.77
N GLY A 26 -5.27 -0.24 21.79
CA GLY A 26 -6.20 0.29 22.79
C GLY A 26 -7.56 -0.40 22.76
N PHE A 27 -8.07 -0.72 21.57
CA PHE A 27 -9.26 -1.55 21.41
C PHE A 27 -9.03 -2.95 22.01
N ILE A 28 -7.94 -3.62 21.63
CA ILE A 28 -7.63 -4.98 22.12
C ILE A 28 -7.42 -4.99 23.65
N GLN A 29 -6.74 -3.98 24.21
CA GLN A 29 -6.56 -3.83 25.65
C GLN A 29 -7.91 -3.66 26.36
N SER A 30 -8.84 -2.90 25.78
CA SER A 30 -10.17 -2.67 26.34
C SER A 30 -11.01 -3.95 26.40
N PHE A 31 -10.83 -4.87 25.45
CA PHE A 31 -11.53 -6.16 25.43
C PHE A 31 -10.84 -7.25 26.24
N SER A 32 -9.50 -7.30 26.22
CA SER A 32 -8.72 -8.37 26.85
C SER A 32 -8.33 -8.10 28.30
N GLY A 33 -8.32 -6.82 28.73
CA GLY A 33 -7.83 -6.41 30.05
C GLY A 33 -6.32 -6.58 30.25
N VAL A 34 -5.56 -6.99 29.22
CA VAL A 34 -4.12 -7.20 29.28
C VAL A 34 -3.40 -5.97 28.73
N ALA A 35 -2.41 -5.46 29.47
CA ALA A 35 -1.57 -4.37 28.98
C ALA A 35 -0.70 -4.85 27.81
N ILE A 36 -0.87 -4.24 26.63
CA ILE A 36 -0.07 -4.55 25.45
C ILE A 36 1.18 -3.67 25.46
N PRO A 37 2.40 -4.25 25.40
CA PRO A 37 3.63 -3.49 25.36
C PRO A 37 3.74 -2.68 24.07
N GLN A 38 4.36 -1.50 24.16
CA GLN A 38 4.52 -0.54 23.05
C GLN A 38 5.17 -1.16 21.80
N THR A 39 6.11 -2.09 21.97
CA THR A 39 6.75 -2.80 20.85
C THR A 39 5.76 -3.59 19.99
N ILE A 40 4.68 -4.11 20.58
CA ILE A 40 3.60 -4.79 19.85
C ILE A 40 2.68 -3.76 19.17
N VAL A 41 2.44 -2.62 19.81
CA VAL A 41 1.67 -1.51 19.22
C VAL A 41 2.31 -1.05 17.92
N ASP A 42 3.63 -0.84 17.92
CA ASP A 42 4.40 -0.46 16.74
C ASP A 42 4.35 -1.53 15.64
N ALA A 43 4.50 -2.81 16.03
CA ALA A 43 4.42 -3.92 15.09
C ALA A 43 3.04 -4.02 14.42
N ILE A 44 1.95 -3.86 15.18
CA ILE A 44 0.58 -3.83 14.64
C ILE A 44 0.43 -2.66 13.67
N GLY A 45 0.88 -1.47 14.08
CA GLY A 45 0.83 -0.26 13.27
C GLY A 45 1.51 -0.41 11.91
N LEU A 46 2.72 -0.97 11.90
CA LEU A 46 3.49 -1.23 10.68
C LEU A 46 2.81 -2.27 9.79
N LEU A 47 2.28 -3.35 10.36
CA LEU A 47 1.54 -4.38 9.62
C LEU A 47 0.30 -3.81 8.93
N VAL A 48 -0.42 -2.90 9.58
CA VAL A 48 -1.60 -2.25 8.99
C VAL A 48 -1.19 -1.36 7.81
N ILE A 49 -0.13 -0.56 7.96
CA ILE A 49 0.39 0.26 6.86
C ILE A 49 0.79 -0.62 5.66
N LEU A 50 1.53 -1.70 5.91
CA LEU A 50 1.92 -2.66 4.88
C LEU A 50 0.69 -3.27 4.19
N THR A 51 -0.35 -3.59 4.95
CA THR A 51 -1.59 -4.14 4.39
C THR A 51 -2.32 -3.13 3.50
N ILE A 52 -2.41 -1.87 3.92
CA ILE A 52 -2.99 -0.78 3.11
C ILE A 52 -2.19 -0.60 1.83
N PHE A 53 -0.86 -0.57 1.94
CA PHE A 53 0.02 -0.42 0.79
C PHE A 53 -0.12 -1.59 -0.20
N LEU A 54 -0.18 -2.81 0.31
CA LEU A 54 -0.42 -4.01 -0.50
C LEU A 54 -1.77 -3.93 -1.22
N GLY A 55 -2.83 -3.50 -0.53
CA GLY A 55 -4.15 -3.31 -1.14
C GLY A 55 -4.13 -2.32 -2.31
N ILE A 56 -3.40 -1.20 -2.17
CA ILE A 56 -3.21 -0.23 -3.25
C ILE A 56 -2.41 -0.86 -4.40
N ALA A 57 -1.34 -1.60 -4.10
CA ALA A 57 -0.51 -2.27 -5.09
C ALA A 57 -1.29 -3.33 -5.89
N GLU A 58 -2.19 -4.07 -5.26
CA GLU A 58 -3.05 -5.04 -5.93
C GLU A 58 -4.02 -4.37 -6.92
N VAL A 59 -4.63 -3.25 -6.53
CA VAL A 59 -5.49 -2.46 -7.43
C VAL A 59 -4.69 -1.93 -8.61
N ALA A 60 -3.50 -1.38 -8.35
CA ALA A 60 -2.59 -0.90 -9.39
C ALA A 60 -2.20 -2.02 -10.37
N LYS A 61 -1.88 -3.22 -9.86
CA LYS A 61 -1.59 -4.39 -10.68
C LYS A 61 -2.75 -4.71 -11.62
N LYS A 62 -3.99 -4.72 -11.11
CA LYS A 62 -5.18 -4.99 -11.93
C LYS A 62 -5.38 -3.94 -13.03
N ALA A 63 -5.16 -2.65 -12.71
CA ALA A 63 -5.25 -1.57 -13.70
C ALA A 63 -4.20 -1.71 -14.82
N ILE A 64 -2.96 -2.06 -14.48
CA ILE A 64 -1.89 -2.28 -15.46
C ILE A 64 -2.28 -3.38 -16.46
N TRP A 65 -2.83 -4.49 -15.97
CA TRP A 65 -3.25 -5.59 -16.85
C TRP A 65 -4.34 -5.18 -17.84
N ILE A 66 -5.28 -4.31 -17.44
CA ILE A 66 -6.30 -3.77 -18.35
C ILE A 66 -5.65 -2.93 -19.45
N ILE A 67 -4.74 -2.03 -19.08
CA ILE A 67 -4.03 -1.17 -20.04
C ILE A 67 -3.21 -2.01 -21.02
N VAL A 68 -2.51 -3.04 -20.52
CA VAL A 68 -1.74 -3.96 -21.37
C VAL A 68 -2.65 -4.71 -22.34
N ALA A 69 -3.77 -5.27 -21.86
CA ALA A 69 -4.71 -5.99 -22.72
C ALA A 69 -5.27 -5.08 -23.84
N VAL A 70 -5.69 -3.86 -23.49
CA VAL A 70 -6.17 -2.87 -24.47
C VAL A 70 -5.08 -2.50 -25.46
N GLY A 71 -3.85 -2.27 -24.98
CA GLY A 71 -2.69 -1.97 -25.84
C GLY A 71 -2.43 -3.07 -26.87
N TRP A 72 -2.46 -4.34 -26.45
CA TRP A 72 -2.29 -5.47 -27.37
C TRP A 72 -3.41 -5.56 -28.42
N VAL A 73 -4.67 -5.38 -28.00
CA VAL A 73 -5.82 -5.38 -28.93
C VAL A 73 -5.66 -4.29 -29.98
N LEU A 74 -5.29 -3.07 -29.58
CA LEU A 74 -5.09 -1.95 -30.51
C LEU A 74 -3.93 -2.19 -31.47
N ILE A 75 -2.83 -2.80 -31.00
CA ILE A 75 -1.68 -3.16 -31.86
C ILE A 75 -2.10 -4.19 -32.90
N ILE A 76 -2.79 -5.26 -32.48
CA ILE A 76 -3.28 -6.31 -33.40
C ILE A 76 -4.22 -5.70 -34.44
N LEU A 77 -5.17 -4.86 -34.01
CA LEU A 77 -6.07 -4.16 -34.91
C LEU A 77 -5.30 -3.31 -35.94
N ARG A 78 -4.27 -2.59 -35.51
CA ARG A 78 -3.43 -1.78 -36.39
C ARG A 78 -2.69 -2.63 -37.42
N ILE A 79 -2.16 -3.78 -37.02
CA ILE A 79 -1.49 -4.72 -37.94
C ILE A 79 -2.49 -5.26 -38.97
N ALA A 80 -3.70 -5.64 -38.55
CA ALA A 80 -4.73 -6.15 -39.45
C ALA A 80 -5.14 -5.11 -40.51
N ILE A 81 -5.30 -3.83 -40.10
CA ILE A 81 -5.60 -2.73 -41.03
C ILE A 81 -4.47 -2.55 -42.05
N LEU A 82 -3.21 -2.66 -41.62
CA LEU A 82 -2.05 -2.56 -42.52
C LEU A 82 -1.92 -3.73 -43.48
N MET A 83 -2.45 -4.92 -43.18
CA MET A 83 -2.42 -6.06 -44.10
C MET A 83 -3.50 -5.98 -45.20
N ILE A 84 -4.63 -5.34 -44.89
CA ILE A 84 -5.77 -5.20 -45.82
C ILE A 84 -5.51 -4.09 -46.85
N ARG A 85 -4.64 -3.14 -46.52
CA ARG A 85 -4.32 -1.98 -47.35
C ARG A 85 -2.98 -2.16 -48.06
#